data_AF-A0A6L4YRW8-F1
#
_entry.id   AF-A0A6L4YRW8-F1
#
_cell.length_a   1.000
_cell.length_b   1.000
_cell.length_c   1.000
_cell.angle_alpha   90.00
_cell.angle_beta   90.00
_cell.angle_gamma   90.00
#
_symmetry.space_group_name_H-M   'P 1'
#
loop_
_entity.id
_entity.type
_entity.pdbx_description
1 polymer ?
#
loop_
_entity_poly.entity_id
_entity_poly.type
_entity_poly.pdbx_seq_one_letter_code
_entity_poly.pdbx_strand_id
1 'polypeptide(L)'
;MKTLIHKSFKQGRMFLLFVLMIVMVFQSGCSSTNHYKILSFFFDGVPDPSAGDLQKGDSIKAVDTTSFAQNAVNRPVDMTHLHPPYKDKQCSTCHDQGSMGKLRVAQPGLCYQCHDDFANRFKVLHGPVGGGQCTMCHSPHMSVNEAFAIRTGQDLCLHCHETDQVMANESHRDIGDTGCTKCHNPHGGNDNNLLR
;
A
#
# COMPACT_ATOMS: atom_id res chain seq x y z
N MET A 1 6.44 -66.19 31.60
CA MET A 1 5.31 -65.59 30.84
C MET A 1 4.62 -64.40 31.53
N LYS A 2 4.57 -64.30 32.88
CA LYS A 2 3.87 -63.21 33.59
C LYS A 2 4.51 -61.81 33.50
N THR A 3 5.80 -61.70 33.14
CA THR A 3 6.55 -60.43 33.15
C THR A 3 6.42 -59.60 31.87
N LEU A 4 6.05 -60.21 30.73
CA LEU A 4 5.90 -59.51 29.45
C LEU A 4 4.56 -58.76 29.33
N ILE A 5 3.49 -59.30 29.93
CA ILE A 5 2.14 -58.69 29.89
C ILE A 5 2.12 -57.38 30.70
N HIS A 6 2.88 -57.30 31.80
CA HIS A 6 2.92 -56.11 32.66
C HIS A 6 3.60 -54.90 32.02
N LYS A 7 4.58 -55.14 31.12
CA LYS A 7 5.34 -54.08 30.44
C LYS A 7 4.50 -53.40 29.34
N SER A 8 3.75 -54.20 28.58
CA SER A 8 2.86 -53.70 27.51
C SER A 8 1.69 -52.86 28.06
N PHE A 9 1.14 -53.22 29.23
CA PHE A 9 0.05 -52.46 29.86
C PHE A 9 0.51 -51.09 30.38
N LYS A 10 1.74 -51.02 30.94
CA LYS A 10 2.33 -49.75 31.40
C LYS A 10 2.66 -48.80 30.24
N GLN A 11 3.09 -49.34 29.11
CA GLN A 11 3.47 -48.57 27.93
C GLN A 11 2.25 -48.00 27.18
N GLY A 12 1.17 -48.79 27.06
CA GLY A 12 -0.11 -48.31 26.50
C GLY A 12 -0.78 -47.24 27.38
N ARG A 13 -0.73 -47.39 28.71
CA ARG A 13 -1.28 -46.38 29.64
C ARG A 13 -0.48 -45.08 29.62
N MET A 14 0.83 -45.15 29.44
CA MET A 14 1.68 -43.95 29.33
C MET A 14 1.47 -43.21 28.00
N PHE A 15 1.27 -43.95 26.90
CA PHE A 15 0.92 -43.34 25.61
C PHE A 15 -0.47 -42.69 25.63
N LEU A 16 -1.47 -43.35 26.23
CA LEU A 16 -2.81 -42.80 26.38
C LEU A 16 -2.82 -41.51 27.23
N LEU A 17 -2.04 -41.49 28.32
CA LEU A 17 -1.88 -40.29 29.16
C LEU A 17 -1.18 -39.15 28.41
N PHE A 18 -0.20 -39.46 27.56
CA PHE A 18 0.49 -38.46 26.76
C PHE A 18 -0.42 -37.84 25.69
N VAL A 19 -1.24 -38.66 25.01
CA VAL A 19 -2.24 -38.19 24.05
C VAL A 19 -3.32 -37.35 24.74
N LEU A 20 -3.82 -37.78 25.91
CA LEU A 20 -4.77 -37.00 26.70
C LEU A 20 -4.21 -35.64 27.15
N MET A 21 -2.92 -35.59 27.51
CA MET A 21 -2.26 -34.34 27.88
C MET A 21 -2.15 -33.38 26.69
N ILE A 22 -1.83 -33.88 25.50
CA ILE A 22 -1.78 -33.07 24.27
C ILE A 22 -3.18 -32.54 23.92
N VAL A 23 -4.23 -33.37 24.00
CA VAL A 23 -5.61 -32.94 23.71
C VAL A 23 -6.10 -31.88 24.71
N MET A 24 -5.73 -31.97 25.99
CA MET A 24 -6.06 -30.94 27.00
C MET A 24 -5.37 -29.59 26.74
N VAL A 25 -4.16 -29.60 26.14
CA VAL A 25 -3.45 -28.37 25.74
C VAL A 25 -4.16 -27.68 24.56
N PHE A 26 -4.75 -28.44 23.63
CA PHE A 26 -5.49 -27.85 22.51
C PHE A 26 -6.87 -27.29 22.91
N GLN A 27 -7.50 -27.83 23.96
CA GLN A 27 -8.82 -27.37 24.42
C GLN A 27 -8.76 -26.10 25.28
N SER A 28 -7.58 -25.68 25.76
CA SER A 28 -7.40 -24.46 26.57
C SER A 28 -7.13 -23.19 25.75
N GLY A 29 -7.13 -23.29 24.41
CA GLY A 29 -6.86 -22.17 23.48
C GLY A 29 -8.05 -21.26 23.15
N CYS A 30 -9.26 -21.52 23.64
CA CYS A 30 -10.46 -20.77 23.26
C CYS A 30 -10.87 -19.69 24.28
N SER A 31 -9.97 -18.76 24.62
CA SER A 31 -10.34 -17.54 25.35
C SER A 31 -9.67 -16.31 24.73
N SER A 32 -10.46 -15.40 24.17
CA SER A 32 -9.96 -14.23 23.42
C SER A 32 -9.06 -13.32 24.25
N THR A 33 -9.28 -13.26 25.57
CA THR A 33 -8.50 -12.46 26.51
C THR A 33 -7.09 -13.02 26.70
N ASN A 34 -6.92 -14.34 26.70
CA ASN A 34 -5.60 -14.96 26.82
C ASN A 34 -4.81 -14.85 25.51
N HIS A 35 -5.50 -14.91 24.37
CA HIS A 35 -4.91 -14.71 23.06
C HIS A 35 -4.37 -13.29 22.88
N TYR A 36 -5.15 -12.27 23.27
CA TYR A 36 -4.68 -10.88 23.28
C TYR A 36 -3.42 -10.69 24.13
N LYS A 37 -3.40 -11.20 25.37
CA LYS A 37 -2.24 -11.07 26.28
C LYS A 37 -0.96 -11.69 25.72
N ILE A 38 -1.07 -12.81 25.00
CA ILE A 38 0.07 -13.44 24.35
C ILE A 38 0.51 -12.61 23.14
N LEU A 39 -0.43 -12.17 22.31
CA LEU A 39 -0.11 -11.37 21.12
C LEU A 39 0.53 -10.03 21.48
N SER A 40 0.03 -9.33 22.50
CA SER A 40 0.58 -8.03 22.92
C SER A 40 1.95 -8.13 23.59
N PHE A 41 2.38 -9.33 24.02
CA PHE A 41 3.74 -9.55 24.49
C PHE A 41 4.75 -9.65 23.33
N PHE A 42 4.36 -10.25 22.20
CA PHE A 42 5.25 -10.47 21.06
C PHE A 42 5.13 -9.41 19.96
N PHE A 43 4.00 -8.70 19.90
CA PHE A 43 3.71 -7.72 18.87
C PHE A 43 3.26 -6.41 19.53
N ASP A 44 4.08 -5.37 19.38
CA ASP A 44 3.66 -4.00 19.71
C ASP A 44 2.57 -3.54 18.74
N GLY A 45 1.47 -3.01 19.28
CA GLY A 45 0.34 -2.48 18.48
C GLY A 45 -0.87 -3.42 18.32
N VAL A 46 -0.96 -4.51 19.08
CA VAL A 46 -2.17 -5.35 19.11
C VAL A 46 -3.32 -4.55 19.74
N PRO A 47 -4.47 -4.37 19.05
CA PRO A 47 -5.59 -3.61 19.59
C PRO A 47 -6.17 -4.27 20.85
N ASP A 48 -6.34 -3.49 21.92
CA ASP A 48 -6.96 -3.97 23.16
C ASP A 48 -8.47 -4.21 22.92
N PRO A 49 -8.97 -5.45 23.04
CA PRO A 49 -10.37 -5.76 22.81
C PRO A 49 -11.33 -5.18 23.86
N SER A 50 -10.80 -4.63 24.97
CA SER A 50 -11.55 -3.98 26.05
C SER A 50 -11.40 -2.46 26.09
N ALA A 51 -10.48 -1.91 25.30
CA ALA A 51 -10.45 -0.47 25.08
C ALA A 51 -11.62 -0.11 24.16
N GLY A 52 -12.61 0.60 24.71
CA GLY A 52 -13.64 1.24 23.89
C GLY A 52 -13.00 2.12 22.82
N ASP A 53 -13.66 2.23 21.66
CA ASP A 53 -13.18 2.96 20.49
C ASP A 53 -12.50 4.27 20.89
N LEU A 54 -11.20 4.38 20.59
CA LEU A 54 -10.43 5.57 20.84
C LEU A 54 -11.11 6.74 20.14
N GLN A 55 -11.60 7.71 20.93
CA GLN A 55 -12.24 8.91 20.41
C GLN A 55 -11.24 9.64 19.50
N LYS A 56 -11.65 9.74 18.24
CA LYS A 56 -11.02 10.53 17.18
C LYS A 56 -10.93 11.98 17.63
N GLY A 57 -9.71 12.50 17.76
CA GLY A 57 -9.45 13.91 18.02
C GLY A 57 -10.08 14.79 16.94
N ASP A 58 -10.69 15.88 17.41
CA ASP A 58 -11.45 16.85 16.63
C ASP A 58 -10.61 17.48 15.51
N SER A 59 -11.07 17.33 14.25
CA SER A 59 -10.95 18.32 13.17
C SER A 59 -11.55 17.80 11.85
N ILE A 60 -12.82 17.43 11.80
CA ILE A 60 -13.66 17.57 10.59
C ILE A 60 -15.07 17.87 11.09
N LYS A 61 -15.62 19.03 10.72
CA LYS A 61 -17.02 19.40 10.99
C LYS A 61 -17.93 18.25 10.56
N ALA A 62 -18.84 17.86 11.46
CA ALA A 62 -19.76 16.74 11.31
C ALA A 62 -20.43 16.71 9.94
N VAL A 63 -19.89 15.89 9.03
CA VAL A 63 -20.68 15.28 7.96
C VAL A 63 -21.46 14.17 8.63
N ASP A 64 -22.78 14.22 8.47
CA ASP A 64 -23.73 13.24 9.01
C ASP A 64 -23.30 11.80 8.68
N THR A 65 -22.66 11.16 9.65
CA THR A 65 -22.09 9.81 9.55
C THR A 65 -23.15 8.72 9.54
N THR A 66 -24.43 9.04 9.77
CA THR A 66 -25.51 8.06 9.62
C THR A 66 -25.74 7.66 8.17
N SER A 67 -25.32 8.50 7.21
CA SER A 67 -25.36 8.22 5.77
C SER A 67 -24.11 7.50 5.22
N PHE A 68 -22.99 7.49 5.96
CA PHE A 68 -21.71 6.91 5.52
C PHE A 68 -21.51 5.45 5.97
N ALA A 69 -22.05 5.05 7.13
CA ALA A 69 -21.88 3.67 7.63
C ALA A 69 -22.60 2.63 6.77
N GLN A 70 -23.69 3.01 6.10
CA GLN A 70 -24.45 2.10 5.23
C GLN A 70 -23.89 2.03 3.80
N ASN A 71 -22.99 2.94 3.41
CA ASN A 71 -22.48 3.03 2.03
C ASN A 71 -21.00 2.64 1.86
N ALA A 72 -20.25 2.41 2.94
CA ALA A 72 -18.82 2.08 2.85
C ALA A 72 -18.53 0.57 2.66
N VAL A 73 -19.49 -0.32 2.92
CA VAL A 73 -19.30 -1.78 2.81
C VAL A 73 -19.62 -2.30 1.39
N ASN A 74 -20.33 -1.50 0.57
CA ASN A 74 -20.81 -1.92 -0.76
C ASN A 74 -20.44 -0.97 -1.91
N ARG A 75 -19.49 -0.04 -1.72
CA ARG A 75 -18.97 0.72 -2.87
C ARG A 75 -17.98 -0.20 -3.61
N PRO A 76 -18.25 -0.57 -4.88
CA PRO A 76 -17.19 -1.11 -5.71
C PRO A 76 -16.09 -0.05 -5.70
N VAL A 77 -14.89 -0.42 -5.25
CA VAL A 77 -13.74 0.43 -5.51
C VAL A 77 -13.60 0.42 -7.03
N ASP A 78 -14.01 1.51 -7.67
CA ASP A 78 -13.93 1.67 -9.11
C ASP A 78 -12.44 1.80 -9.48
N MET A 79 -11.77 0.65 -9.57
CA MET A 79 -10.36 0.53 -9.98
C MET A 79 -10.29 0.57 -11.50
N THR A 80 -10.69 1.68 -12.07
CA THR A 80 -10.96 1.84 -13.51
C THR A 80 -9.70 1.63 -14.36
N HIS A 81 -8.51 1.95 -13.83
CA HIS A 81 -7.25 1.78 -14.53
C HIS A 81 -6.27 0.88 -13.75
N LEU A 82 -6.17 -0.36 -14.19
CA LEU A 82 -5.16 -1.32 -13.73
C LEU A 82 -3.93 -1.27 -14.64
N HIS A 83 -2.74 -1.17 -14.05
CA HIS A 83 -1.49 -1.25 -14.79
C HIS A 83 -1.36 -2.65 -15.40
N PRO A 84 -1.05 -2.84 -16.70
CA PRO A 84 -1.15 -4.15 -17.34
C PRO A 84 -0.41 -5.29 -16.61
N PRO A 85 0.85 -5.12 -16.15
CA PRO A 85 1.53 -6.16 -15.36
C PRO A 85 0.77 -6.54 -14.08
N TYR A 86 0.10 -5.58 -13.44
CA TYR A 86 -0.71 -5.83 -12.25
C TYR A 86 -2.02 -6.57 -12.60
N LYS A 87 -2.72 -6.11 -13.66
CA LYS A 87 -3.94 -6.75 -14.17
C LYS A 87 -3.70 -8.22 -14.52
N ASP A 88 -2.56 -8.50 -15.14
CA ASP A 88 -2.17 -9.84 -15.59
C ASP A 88 -1.52 -10.67 -14.47
N LYS A 89 -1.47 -10.14 -13.23
CA LYS A 89 -0.90 -10.79 -12.04
C LYS A 89 0.57 -11.18 -12.22
N GLN A 90 1.31 -10.43 -13.04
CA GLN A 90 2.73 -10.63 -13.30
C GLN A 90 3.59 -10.03 -12.19
N CYS A 91 3.25 -10.28 -10.92
CA CYS A 91 3.88 -9.64 -9.76
C CYS A 91 5.40 -9.83 -9.75
N SER A 92 5.87 -10.98 -10.22
CA SER A 92 7.28 -11.37 -10.28
C SER A 92 8.12 -10.60 -11.31
N THR A 93 7.50 -9.78 -12.16
CA THR A 93 8.22 -8.87 -13.07
C THR A 93 8.83 -7.69 -12.33
N CYS A 94 8.15 -7.21 -11.28
CA CYS A 94 8.59 -6.09 -10.47
C CYS A 94 9.10 -6.51 -9.10
N HIS A 95 8.50 -7.54 -8.49
CA HIS A 95 8.78 -7.97 -7.13
C HIS A 95 9.52 -9.31 -7.09
N ASP A 96 10.47 -9.43 -6.17
CA ASP A 96 11.10 -10.70 -5.85
C ASP A 96 10.33 -11.41 -4.74
N GLN A 97 9.70 -12.53 -5.10
CA GLN A 97 8.94 -13.36 -4.16
C GLN A 97 9.83 -14.09 -3.15
N GLY A 98 11.12 -14.29 -3.44
CA GLY A 98 12.09 -14.84 -2.49
C GLY A 98 12.55 -13.81 -1.44
N SER A 99 12.31 -12.53 -1.69
CA SER A 99 12.76 -11.41 -0.85
C SER A 99 11.60 -10.61 -0.26
N MET A 100 10.55 -11.31 0.19
CA MET A 100 9.36 -10.70 0.81
C MET A 100 8.68 -9.64 -0.07
N GLY A 101 8.76 -9.78 -1.40
CA GLY A 101 8.17 -8.84 -2.34
C GLY A 101 8.94 -7.53 -2.48
N LYS A 102 10.24 -7.48 -2.14
CA LYS A 102 11.09 -6.33 -2.51
C LYS A 102 11.13 -6.14 -4.03
N LEU A 103 11.39 -4.92 -4.49
CA LEU A 103 11.59 -4.68 -5.92
C LEU A 103 12.82 -5.43 -6.42
N ARG A 104 12.71 -6.03 -7.61
CA ARG A 104 13.81 -6.76 -8.28
C ARG A 104 14.94 -5.81 -8.70
N VAL A 105 14.56 -4.61 -9.10
CA VAL A 105 15.45 -3.53 -9.49
C VAL A 105 14.93 -2.24 -8.84
N ALA A 106 15.82 -1.38 -8.39
CA ALA A 106 15.41 -0.08 -7.86
C ALA A 106 14.82 0.82 -8.97
N GLN A 107 14.00 1.79 -8.58
CA GLN A 107 13.63 2.86 -9.50
C GLN A 107 14.84 3.75 -9.80
N PRO A 108 14.94 4.34 -11.00
CA PRO A 108 13.98 4.22 -12.10
C PRO A 108 14.23 3.02 -13.02
N GLY A 109 15.35 2.31 -12.83
CA GLY A 109 15.78 1.23 -13.71
C GLY A 109 14.76 0.10 -13.88
N LEU A 110 13.94 -0.18 -12.86
CA LEU A 110 12.82 -1.11 -12.99
C LEU A 110 11.79 -0.66 -14.03
N CYS A 111 11.40 0.61 -14.00
CA CYS A 111 10.39 1.20 -14.88
C CYS A 111 10.85 1.17 -16.34
N TYR A 112 12.15 1.45 -16.55
CA TYR A 112 12.76 1.50 -17.88
C TYR A 112 12.96 0.15 -18.55
N GLN A 113 12.64 -0.97 -17.88
CA GLN A 113 12.63 -2.29 -18.53
C GLN A 113 11.51 -2.39 -19.57
N CYS A 114 10.45 -1.60 -19.43
CA CYS A 114 9.29 -1.60 -20.33
C CYS A 114 8.92 -0.21 -20.84
N HIS A 115 9.18 0.85 -20.07
CA HIS A 115 8.91 2.23 -20.46
C HIS A 115 10.17 2.90 -21.00
N ASP A 116 9.98 3.95 -21.80
CA ASP A 116 11.09 4.75 -22.31
C ASP A 116 12.02 5.20 -21.19
N ASP A 117 13.32 5.20 -21.48
CA ASP A 117 14.32 5.77 -20.58
C ASP A 117 14.22 7.31 -20.62
N PHE A 118 13.40 7.85 -19.73
CA PHE A 118 13.20 9.28 -19.61
C PHE A 118 14.45 10.01 -19.12
N ALA A 119 15.41 9.33 -18.48
CA ALA A 119 16.62 9.97 -17.98
C ALA A 119 17.50 10.56 -19.11
N ASN A 120 17.39 10.00 -20.32
CA ASN A 120 18.17 10.44 -21.48
C ASN A 120 17.31 11.07 -22.59
N ARG A 121 16.00 11.17 -22.38
CA ARG A 121 15.06 11.63 -23.41
C ARG A 121 15.00 13.15 -23.56
N PHE A 122 15.23 13.87 -22.47
CA PHE A 122 15.05 15.32 -22.42
C PHE A 122 16.37 16.02 -22.07
N LYS A 123 16.54 17.24 -22.57
CA LYS A 123 17.67 18.09 -22.20
C LYS A 123 17.58 18.54 -20.74
N VAL A 124 16.36 18.79 -20.27
CA VAL A 124 16.05 19.16 -18.89
C VAL A 124 15.04 18.17 -18.34
N LEU A 125 15.38 17.52 -17.24
CA LEU A 125 14.47 16.61 -16.53
C LEU A 125 13.73 17.35 -15.43
N HIS A 126 12.48 16.98 -15.22
CA HIS A 126 11.79 17.39 -14.01
C HIS A 126 12.42 16.72 -12.78
N GLY A 127 12.50 17.42 -11.65
CA GLY A 127 13.21 16.98 -10.45
C GLY A 127 12.89 15.53 -10.01
N PRO A 128 11.61 15.15 -9.85
CA PRO A 128 11.24 13.78 -9.51
C PRO A 128 11.71 12.74 -10.53
N VAL A 129 11.70 13.06 -11.83
CA VAL A 129 12.19 12.14 -12.88
C VAL A 129 13.70 12.05 -12.86
N GLY A 130 14.41 13.17 -12.71
CA GLY A 130 15.87 13.20 -12.56
C GLY A 130 16.34 12.45 -11.31
N GLY A 131 15.53 12.44 -10.24
CA GLY A 131 15.75 11.65 -9.04
C GLY A 131 15.29 10.18 -9.14
N GLY A 132 14.70 9.78 -10.26
CA GLY A 132 14.20 8.41 -10.47
C GLY A 132 12.99 8.04 -9.64
N GLN A 133 12.18 9.01 -9.20
CA GLN A 133 11.08 8.86 -8.27
C GLN A 133 9.73 8.75 -8.99
N CYS A 134 9.59 7.78 -9.89
CA CYS A 134 8.39 7.60 -10.72
C CYS A 134 7.11 7.49 -9.89
N THR A 135 7.20 6.83 -8.72
CA THR A 135 6.07 6.61 -7.83
C THR A 135 5.64 7.81 -6.98
N MET A 136 6.34 8.95 -7.08
CA MET A 136 5.87 10.20 -6.47
C MET A 136 4.66 10.79 -7.20
N CYS A 137 4.47 10.42 -8.47
CA CYS A 137 3.34 10.88 -9.28
C CYS A 137 2.46 9.73 -9.78
N HIS A 138 3.02 8.53 -9.97
CA HIS A 138 2.31 7.38 -10.54
C HIS A 138 2.11 6.24 -9.54
N SER A 139 0.94 5.60 -9.57
CA SER A 139 0.69 4.34 -8.88
C SER A 139 1.06 3.14 -9.77
N PRO A 140 2.01 2.28 -9.38
CA PRO A 140 2.52 1.22 -10.25
C PRO A 140 1.56 0.02 -10.39
N HIS A 141 0.50 -0.03 -9.59
CA HIS A 141 -0.50 -1.11 -9.62
C HIS A 141 -1.78 -0.66 -10.32
N MET A 142 -2.37 0.43 -9.83
CA MET A 142 -3.65 0.93 -10.31
C MET A 142 -3.94 2.34 -9.81
N SER A 143 -4.74 3.06 -10.56
CA SER A 143 -5.32 4.33 -10.12
C SER A 143 -6.74 4.46 -10.65
N VAL A 144 -7.53 5.29 -9.98
CA VAL A 144 -8.80 5.79 -10.52
C VAL A 144 -8.57 6.90 -11.55
N ASN A 145 -7.35 7.46 -11.60
CA ASN A 145 -6.97 8.54 -12.48
C ASN A 145 -6.25 8.01 -13.73
N GLU A 146 -6.40 8.72 -14.84
CA GLU A 146 -5.67 8.44 -16.08
C GLU A 146 -4.15 8.45 -15.88
N ALA A 147 -3.43 7.73 -16.74
CA ALA A 147 -1.98 7.56 -16.68
C ALA A 147 -1.45 7.10 -15.31
N PHE A 148 -2.30 6.49 -14.48
CA PHE A 148 -1.98 6.04 -13.13
C PHE A 148 -1.58 7.17 -12.17
N ALA A 149 -1.98 8.42 -12.43
CA ALA A 149 -1.61 9.53 -11.56
C ALA A 149 -2.19 9.34 -10.14
N ILE A 150 -1.45 9.75 -9.10
CA ILE A 150 -1.93 9.67 -7.70
C ILE A 150 -2.86 10.83 -7.32
N ARG A 151 -2.86 11.90 -8.12
CA ARG A 151 -3.69 13.11 -8.00
C ARG A 151 -4.12 13.55 -9.40
N THR A 152 -5.13 14.42 -9.49
CA THR A 152 -5.67 14.90 -10.76
C THR A 152 -5.48 16.40 -10.94
N GLY A 153 -5.55 16.84 -12.20
CA GLY A 153 -5.54 18.26 -12.55
C GLY A 153 -4.31 19.00 -12.03
N GLN A 154 -4.53 20.22 -11.53
CA GLN A 154 -3.48 21.07 -10.99
C GLN A 154 -2.97 20.59 -9.62
N ASP A 155 -3.79 19.87 -8.83
CA ASP A 155 -3.42 19.37 -7.50
C ASP A 155 -2.17 18.48 -7.54
N LEU A 156 -1.98 17.70 -8.62
CA LEU A 156 -0.77 16.89 -8.78
C LEU A 156 0.52 17.73 -8.75
N CYS A 157 0.47 18.94 -9.31
CA CYS A 157 1.63 19.83 -9.43
C CYS A 157 1.75 20.73 -8.19
N LEU A 158 0.61 21.29 -7.76
CA LEU A 158 0.53 22.21 -6.62
C LEU A 158 0.72 21.53 -5.27
N HIS A 159 0.79 20.19 -5.24
CA HIS A 159 1.21 19.47 -4.05
C HIS A 159 2.64 19.79 -3.60
N CYS A 160 3.50 20.17 -4.54
CA CYS A 160 4.89 20.55 -4.25
C CYS A 160 5.24 21.97 -4.72
N HIS A 161 4.61 22.46 -5.78
CA HIS A 161 4.83 23.80 -6.30
C HIS A 161 3.89 24.80 -5.63
N GLU A 162 4.44 25.81 -4.97
CA GLU A 162 3.65 26.81 -4.27
C GLU A 162 2.75 27.59 -5.24
N THR A 163 1.44 27.62 -4.95
CA THR A 163 0.43 28.12 -5.88
C THR A 163 0.69 29.58 -6.22
N ASP A 164 0.95 30.42 -5.21
CA ASP A 164 1.18 31.85 -5.41
C ASP A 164 2.41 32.13 -6.28
N GLN A 165 3.46 31.31 -6.14
CA GLN A 165 4.67 31.45 -6.95
C GLN A 165 4.44 31.04 -8.40
N VAL A 166 3.71 29.95 -8.61
CA VAL A 166 3.36 29.47 -9.96
C VAL A 166 2.47 30.50 -10.66
N MET A 167 1.42 30.98 -9.99
CA MET A 167 0.41 31.85 -10.59
C MET A 167 0.86 33.31 -10.73
N ALA A 168 1.97 33.71 -10.12
CA ALA A 168 2.57 35.03 -10.30
C ALA A 168 3.12 35.27 -11.73
N ASN A 169 3.33 34.21 -12.53
CA ASN A 169 3.76 34.35 -13.92
C ASN A 169 2.62 34.93 -14.78
N GLU A 170 2.93 35.93 -15.60
CA GLU A 170 1.95 36.55 -16.51
C GLU A 170 1.27 35.53 -17.43
N SER A 171 1.98 34.49 -17.86
CA SER A 171 1.47 33.40 -18.70
C SER A 171 0.40 32.54 -18.00
N HIS A 172 0.32 32.60 -16.67
CA HIS A 172 -0.66 31.86 -15.86
C HIS A 172 -1.87 32.69 -15.45
N ARG A 173 -1.91 33.99 -15.77
CA ARG A 173 -2.95 34.92 -15.30
C ARG A 173 -4.38 34.45 -15.61
N ASP A 174 -4.57 33.83 -16.78
CA ASP A 174 -5.89 33.46 -17.30
C ASP A 174 -6.04 31.94 -17.54
N ILE A 175 -5.19 31.11 -16.93
CA ILE A 175 -5.26 29.66 -17.16
C ILE A 175 -6.47 29.01 -16.48
N GLY A 176 -7.05 29.64 -15.45
CA GLY A 176 -8.17 29.09 -14.68
C GLY A 176 -7.88 27.67 -14.20
N ASP A 177 -8.78 26.74 -14.48
CA ASP A 177 -8.62 25.31 -14.16
C ASP A 177 -7.88 24.49 -15.23
N THR A 178 -7.27 25.16 -16.22
CA THR A 178 -6.52 24.47 -17.29
C THR A 178 -5.41 23.63 -16.67
N GLY A 179 -5.40 22.34 -16.99
CA GLY A 179 -4.39 21.43 -16.45
C GLY A 179 -2.98 21.81 -16.91
N CYS A 180 -2.03 21.82 -15.98
CA CYS A 180 -0.63 22.18 -16.22
C CYS A 180 -0.02 21.41 -17.41
N THR A 181 -0.41 20.14 -17.58
CA THR A 181 0.12 19.26 -18.62
C THR A 181 -0.33 19.60 -20.04
N LYS A 182 -1.23 20.58 -20.23
CA LYS A 182 -1.58 21.12 -21.55
C LYS A 182 -0.43 21.91 -22.18
N CYS A 183 0.35 22.60 -21.35
CA CYS A 183 1.51 23.39 -21.79
C CYS A 183 2.83 22.77 -21.33
N HIS A 184 2.85 22.15 -20.15
CA HIS A 184 4.05 21.55 -19.56
C HIS A 184 4.12 20.04 -19.81
N ASN A 185 5.33 19.51 -19.88
CA ASN A 185 5.61 18.09 -19.85
C ASN A 185 6.16 17.72 -18.47
N PRO A 186 5.43 16.93 -17.66
CA PRO A 186 5.81 16.64 -16.27
C PRO A 186 7.07 15.77 -16.15
N HIS A 187 7.57 15.21 -17.26
CA HIS A 187 8.79 14.41 -17.27
C HIS A 187 10.04 15.20 -17.61
N GLY A 188 9.95 16.18 -18.53
CA GLY A 188 11.10 16.90 -19.03
C GLY A 188 10.83 17.68 -20.32
N GLY A 189 11.78 18.52 -20.71
CA GLY A 189 11.69 19.36 -21.91
C GLY A 189 13.05 19.91 -22.37
N ASN A 190 12.99 20.98 -23.15
CA ASN A 190 14.17 21.67 -23.69
C ASN A 190 14.64 22.86 -22.84
N ASP A 191 13.81 23.29 -21.90
CA ASP A 191 14.02 24.43 -21.02
C ASP A 191 13.57 24.11 -19.59
N ASN A 192 13.93 24.98 -18.64
CA ASN A 192 13.67 24.79 -17.21
C ASN A 192 12.18 24.93 -16.82
N ASN A 193 11.35 25.48 -17.70
CA ASN A 193 9.91 25.56 -17.49
C ASN A 193 9.19 24.33 -18.07
N LEU A 194 9.90 23.39 -18.68
CA LEU A 194 9.36 22.11 -19.17
C LEU A 194 8.20 22.29 -20.15
N LEU A 195 8.25 23.34 -20.99
CA LEU A 195 7.23 23.57 -21.99
C LEU A 195 7.29 22.51 -23.09
N ARG A 196 6.12 22.20 -23.67
CA ARG A 196 5.95 21.25 -24.77
C ARG A 196 6.33 21.85 -26.12
#